data_AF-A0A3M1K7L7-F1
#
_entry.id   AF-A0A3M1K7L7-F1
#
_cell.length_a   1.000
_cell.length_b   1.000
_cell.length_c   1.000
_cell.angle_alpha   90.00
_cell.angle_beta   90.00
_cell.angle_gamma   90.00
#
_symmetry.space_group_name_H-M   'P 1'
#
loop_
_entity.id
_entity.type
_entity.pdbx_description
1 polymer ?
#
loop_
_entity_poly.entity_id
_entity_poly.type
_entity_poly.pdbx_seq_one_letter_code
_entity_poly.pdbx_strand_id
1 'polypeptide(L)'
;AKEALFDEAGQFRVEMTWRPQYLDANLRRFEMDLNDEEVVYRHGPLLRKSVIWQAGSDKEGSRIQFVDYNGLTYHRSFEGGWGLHRLLMSYRPQTVSAGRYKVDFEIQGRRAVYELGFRDVHAWQLLATAPTLSMGVLFR
;
A
#
# COMPACT_ATOMS: atom_id res chain seq x y z
N ALA A 1 16.80 -14.83 3.81
CA ALA A 1 15.37 -14.48 3.58
C ALA A 1 15.07 -13.07 4.10
N LYS A 2 15.15 -12.81 5.42
CA LYS A 2 14.90 -11.47 6.00
C LYS A 2 15.86 -10.37 5.53
N GLU A 3 17.14 -10.69 5.32
CA GLU A 3 18.16 -9.74 4.85
C GLU A 3 17.86 -9.20 3.44
N ALA A 4 17.15 -9.96 2.60
CA ALA A 4 16.78 -9.53 1.25
C ALA A 4 15.67 -8.45 1.21
N LEU A 5 15.10 -8.14 2.38
CA LEU A 5 14.08 -7.09 2.55
C LEU A 5 14.69 -5.76 3.00
N PHE A 6 16.01 -5.66 3.03
CA PHE A 6 16.73 -4.42 3.28
C PHE A 6 17.63 -4.14 2.08
N ASP A 7 17.70 -2.88 1.66
CA ASP A 7 18.62 -2.46 0.61
C ASP A 7 20.06 -2.32 1.13
N GLU A 8 20.99 -1.91 0.27
CA GLU A 8 22.40 -1.71 0.63
C GLU A 8 22.60 -0.65 1.74
N ALA A 9 21.66 0.29 1.88
CA ALA A 9 21.64 1.30 2.92
C ALA A 9 20.94 0.83 4.22
N GLY A 10 20.44 -0.40 4.25
CA GLY A 10 19.68 -0.95 5.38
C GLY A 10 18.24 -0.45 5.47
N GLN A 11 17.70 0.16 4.41
CA GLN A 11 16.30 0.59 4.36
C GLN A 11 15.39 -0.58 3.98
N PHE A 12 14.24 -0.67 4.64
CA PHE A 12 13.28 -1.73 4.35
C PHE A 12 12.68 -1.55 2.94
N ARG A 13 12.80 -2.59 2.12
CA ARG A 13 12.35 -2.65 0.73
C ARG A 13 11.51 -3.90 0.51
N VAL A 14 10.39 -3.76 -0.18
CA VAL A 14 9.47 -4.86 -0.44
C VAL A 14 8.90 -4.79 -1.86
N GLU A 15 8.88 -5.94 -2.53
CA GLU A 15 8.21 -6.10 -3.81
C GLU A 15 6.81 -6.70 -3.61
N MET A 16 5.83 -5.99 -4.16
CA MET A 16 4.41 -6.26 -3.99
C MET A 16 3.69 -6.27 -5.34
N THR A 17 2.54 -6.93 -5.39
CA THR A 17 1.59 -6.81 -6.50
C THR A 17 0.27 -6.26 -6.01
N TRP A 18 -0.32 -5.34 -6.76
CA TRP A 18 -1.63 -4.77 -6.50
C TRP A 18 -2.57 -5.14 -7.64
N ARG A 19 -3.64 -5.86 -7.32
CA ARG A 19 -4.69 -6.23 -8.27
C ARG A 19 -6.01 -5.60 -7.83
N PRO A 20 -6.64 -4.74 -8.65
CA PRO A 20 -7.98 -4.28 -8.35
C PRO A 20 -8.94 -5.48 -8.41
N GLN A 21 -9.93 -5.47 -7.53
CA GLN A 21 -11.03 -6.44 -7.48
C GLN A 21 -12.38 -5.73 -7.65
N TYR A 22 -12.45 -4.47 -7.25
CA TYR A 22 -13.67 -3.67 -7.29
C TYR A 22 -13.34 -2.18 -7.24
N LEU A 23 -14.19 -1.38 -7.88
CA LEU A 23 -14.29 0.08 -7.74
C LEU A 23 -15.78 0.42 -7.84
N ASP A 24 -16.28 1.38 -7.07
CA ASP A 24 -17.67 1.83 -7.22
C ASP A 24 -17.93 2.39 -8.63
N ALA A 25 -19.11 2.12 -9.17
CA ALA A 25 -19.49 2.51 -10.53
C ALA A 25 -19.63 4.03 -10.74
N ASN A 26 -19.82 4.82 -9.67
CA ASN A 26 -19.88 6.28 -9.73
C ASN A 26 -18.48 6.94 -9.67
N LEU A 27 -17.42 6.14 -9.48
CA LEU A 27 -16.05 6.61 -9.43
C LEU A 27 -15.39 6.41 -10.80
N ARG A 28 -14.74 7.46 -11.30
CA ARG A 28 -13.97 7.41 -12.53
C ARG A 28 -12.66 6.66 -12.33
N ARG A 29 -12.02 6.85 -11.17
CA ARG A 29 -10.77 6.16 -10.83
C ARG A 29 -10.45 6.16 -9.34
N PHE A 30 -9.57 5.23 -8.97
CA PHE A 30 -8.89 5.18 -7.69
C PHE A 30 -7.38 5.22 -7.92
N GLU A 31 -6.70 6.06 -7.15
CA GLU A 31 -5.27 6.33 -7.21
C GLU A 31 -4.64 6.03 -5.83
N MET A 32 -3.48 5.41 -5.83
CA MET A 32 -2.64 5.20 -4.65
C MET A 32 -1.23 5.70 -4.95
N ASP A 33 -0.80 6.75 -4.26
CA ASP A 33 0.58 7.22 -4.26
C ASP A 33 1.30 6.53 -3.11
N LEU A 34 2.33 5.76 -3.43
CA LEU A 34 3.09 4.92 -2.50
C LEU A 34 4.57 5.32 -2.54
N ASN A 35 4.86 6.58 -2.19
CA ASN A 35 6.15 7.25 -2.39
C ASN A 35 6.48 7.38 -3.90
N ASP A 36 7.50 6.68 -4.39
CA ASP A 36 7.97 6.74 -5.78
C ASP A 36 7.09 5.94 -6.77
N GLU A 37 6.08 5.23 -6.27
CA GLU A 37 5.22 4.35 -7.05
C GLU A 37 3.77 4.81 -7.01
N GLU A 38 3.13 4.90 -8.19
CA GLU A 38 1.71 5.26 -8.31
C GLU A 38 0.91 4.08 -8.85
N VAL A 39 -0.20 3.71 -8.20
CA VAL A 39 -1.13 2.68 -8.69
C VAL A 39 -2.47 3.32 -9.02
N VAL A 40 -2.92 3.20 -10.28
CA VAL A 40 -4.19 3.78 -10.72
C VAL A 40 -5.08 2.75 -11.39
N TYR A 41 -6.37 2.76 -11.06
CA TYR A 41 -7.39 1.93 -11.69
C TYR A 41 -8.60 2.74 -12.15
N ARG A 42 -9.12 2.45 -13.35
CA ARG A 42 -10.14 3.22 -14.08
C ARG A 42 -11.27 2.36 -14.67
N HIS A 43 -11.74 1.34 -13.94
CA HIS A 43 -12.71 0.35 -14.48
C HIS A 43 -12.22 -0.41 -15.73
N GLY A 44 -10.91 -0.62 -15.82
CA GLY A 44 -10.29 -1.40 -16.88
C GLY A 44 -10.21 -2.89 -16.53
N PRO A 45 -9.43 -3.67 -17.30
CA PRO A 45 -9.10 -5.04 -16.92
C PRO A 45 -8.47 -5.13 -15.53
N LEU A 46 -8.82 -6.16 -14.76
CA LEU A 46 -8.32 -6.38 -13.39
C LEU A 46 -6.89 -6.94 -13.38
N LEU A 47 -5.94 -6.21 -13.94
CA LEU A 47 -4.54 -6.63 -14.06
C LEU A 47 -3.75 -6.35 -12.78
N ARG A 48 -2.76 -7.21 -12.51
CA ARG A 48 -1.78 -6.99 -11.43
C ARG A 48 -0.76 -5.95 -11.87
N LYS A 49 -0.48 -4.96 -11.01
CA LYS A 49 0.68 -4.07 -11.12
C LYS A 49 1.72 -4.46 -10.07
N SER A 50 2.96 -4.68 -10.47
CA SER A 50 4.09 -4.81 -9.53
C SER A 50 4.50 -3.43 -9.03
N VAL A 51 4.81 -3.35 -7.75
CA VAL A 51 5.22 -2.14 -7.02
C VAL A 51 6.41 -2.53 -6.16
N ILE A 52 7.51 -1.78 -6.26
CA ILE A 52 8.61 -1.90 -5.32
C ILE A 52 8.52 -0.73 -4.36
N TRP A 53 8.13 -1.00 -3.13
CA TRP A 53 8.02 0.02 -2.09
C TRP A 53 9.24 -0.01 -1.19
N GLN A 54 9.72 1.17 -0.81
CA GLN A 54 10.80 1.38 0.14
C GLN A 54 10.36 2.34 1.23
N ALA A 55 10.80 2.08 2.46
CA ALA A 55 10.56 2.99 3.57
C ALA A 55 11.21 4.35 3.26
N GLY A 56 10.39 5.38 3.21
CA GLY A 56 10.80 6.72 2.79
C GLY A 56 11.45 7.54 3.91
N SER A 57 11.78 8.77 3.59
CA SER A 57 12.10 9.79 4.61
C SER A 57 10.84 10.29 5.34
N ASP A 58 11.01 11.02 6.45
CA ASP A 58 9.88 11.62 7.18
C ASP A 58 9.08 12.65 6.37
N LYS A 59 9.63 13.13 5.25
CA LYS A 59 8.96 14.08 4.34
C LYS A 59 8.11 13.40 3.26
N GLU A 60 8.21 12.08 3.12
CA GLU A 60 7.42 11.28 2.17
C GLU A 60 6.12 10.80 2.80
N GLY A 61 5.33 10.00 2.08
CA GLY A 61 4.09 9.44 2.60
C GLY A 61 3.29 8.71 1.53
N SER A 62 2.24 8.03 1.99
CA SER A 62 1.29 7.36 1.10
C SER A 62 -0.03 8.09 1.06
N ARG A 63 -0.66 8.15 -0.11
CA ARG A 63 -1.97 8.78 -0.31
C ARG A 63 -2.87 7.84 -1.08
N ILE A 64 -4.15 7.86 -0.75
CA ILE A 64 -5.19 7.28 -1.60
C ILE A 64 -6.14 8.37 -2.04
N GLN A 65 -6.68 8.25 -3.25
CA GLN A 65 -7.62 9.20 -3.81
C GLN A 65 -8.67 8.52 -4.69
N PHE A 66 -9.94 8.83 -4.42
CA PHE A 66 -11.04 8.56 -5.32
C PHE A 66 -11.34 9.82 -6.14
N VAL A 67 -11.62 9.64 -7.42
CA VAL A 67 -12.09 10.72 -8.30
C VAL A 67 -13.36 10.27 -9.00
N ASP A 68 -14.43 11.05 -8.89
CA ASP A 68 -15.68 10.77 -9.59
C ASP A 68 -15.67 11.29 -11.04
N TYR A 69 -16.80 11.10 -11.74
CA TYR A 69 -16.98 11.57 -13.12
C TYR A 69 -17.16 13.09 -13.22
N ASN A 70 -17.56 13.77 -12.14
CA ASN A 70 -17.66 15.23 -12.07
C ASN A 70 -16.31 15.89 -11.73
N GLY A 71 -15.28 15.10 -11.43
CA GLY A 71 -13.94 15.57 -11.06
C GLY A 71 -13.77 15.86 -9.57
N LEU A 72 -14.78 15.58 -8.74
CA LEU A 72 -14.67 15.72 -7.30
C LEU A 72 -13.74 14.64 -6.74
N THR A 73 -12.87 15.03 -5.82
CA THR A 73 -11.83 14.17 -5.27
C THR A 73 -12.03 13.93 -3.77
N TYR A 74 -11.72 12.71 -3.33
CA TYR A 74 -11.81 12.30 -1.94
C TYR A 74 -10.54 11.54 -1.61
N HIS A 75 -9.75 12.06 -0.68
CA HIS A 75 -8.43 11.51 -0.41
C HIS A 75 -8.16 11.35 1.08
N ARG A 76 -7.18 10.51 1.38
CA ARG A 76 -6.58 10.38 2.70
C ARG A 76 -5.08 10.20 2.53
N SER A 77 -4.31 10.94 3.33
CA SER A 77 -2.85 10.90 3.33
C SER A 77 -2.33 10.31 4.63
N PHE A 78 -1.20 9.61 4.52
CA PHE A 78 -0.47 8.96 5.59
C PHE A 78 0.98 9.41 5.49
N GLU A 79 1.30 10.48 6.21
CA GLU A 79 2.61 11.15 6.20
C GLU A 79 3.71 10.28 6.78
N GLY A 80 4.97 10.58 6.46
CA GLY A 80 6.20 9.97 6.92
C GLY A 80 6.62 8.71 6.16
N GLY A 81 7.87 8.29 6.36
CA GLY A 81 8.51 7.19 5.62
C GLY A 81 7.82 5.83 5.69
N TRP A 82 6.98 5.63 6.70
CA TRP A 82 6.15 4.45 6.91
C TRP A 82 4.67 4.67 6.51
N GLY A 83 4.43 5.55 5.54
CA GLY A 83 3.09 5.86 5.03
C GLY A 83 2.31 4.63 4.59
N LEU A 84 2.95 3.69 3.89
CA LEU A 84 2.30 2.46 3.43
C LEU A 84 1.86 1.57 4.59
N HIS A 85 2.69 1.43 5.62
CA HIS A 85 2.30 0.71 6.84
C HIS A 85 1.05 1.35 7.45
N ARG A 86 1.07 2.67 7.68
CA ARG A 86 -0.06 3.39 8.31
C ARG A 86 -1.34 3.27 7.48
N LEU A 87 -1.22 3.40 6.17
CA LEU A 87 -2.30 3.19 5.21
C LEU A 87 -2.88 1.79 5.38
N LEU A 88 -2.07 0.74 5.31
CA LEU A 88 -2.55 -0.63 5.41
C LEU A 88 -3.18 -0.89 6.78
N MET A 89 -2.55 -0.49 7.89
CA MET A 89 -3.11 -0.71 9.23
C MET A 89 -4.44 0.02 9.45
N SER A 90 -4.64 1.17 8.80
CA SER A 90 -5.92 1.90 8.86
C SER A 90 -7.07 1.15 8.19
N TYR A 91 -6.78 0.31 7.19
CA TYR A 91 -7.77 -0.46 6.43
C TYR A 91 -7.78 -1.96 6.74
N ARG A 92 -6.88 -2.44 7.62
CA ARG A 92 -6.86 -3.80 8.20
C ARG A 92 -7.02 -4.92 7.15
N PRO A 93 -5.97 -5.20 6.35
CA PRO A 93 -6.02 -6.19 5.29
C PRO A 93 -6.41 -7.58 5.82
N GLN A 94 -7.29 -8.27 5.10
CA GLN A 94 -7.73 -9.62 5.43
C GLN A 94 -6.87 -10.64 4.68
N THR A 95 -6.35 -11.64 5.38
CA THR A 95 -5.62 -12.74 4.75
C THR A 95 -6.54 -13.53 3.81
N VAL A 96 -6.12 -13.70 2.56
CA VAL A 96 -6.80 -14.56 1.57
C VAL A 96 -6.08 -15.91 1.48
N SER A 97 -4.76 -15.87 1.38
CA SER A 97 -3.87 -17.04 1.39
C SER A 97 -2.48 -16.60 1.86
N ALA A 98 -1.53 -17.53 1.95
CA ALA A 98 -0.13 -17.18 2.25
C ALA A 98 0.39 -16.09 1.29
N GLY A 99 0.90 -14.98 1.85
CA GLY A 99 1.43 -13.85 1.09
C GLY A 99 0.39 -13.03 0.32
N ARG A 100 -0.92 -13.31 0.45
CA ARG A 100 -2.00 -12.57 -0.23
C ARG A 100 -3.04 -12.03 0.73
N TYR A 101 -3.39 -10.78 0.52
CA TYR A 101 -4.28 -10.03 1.39
C TYR A 101 -5.31 -9.27 0.57
N LYS A 102 -6.52 -9.13 1.10
CA LYS A 102 -7.57 -8.29 0.53
C LYS A 102 -7.69 -7.03 1.35
N VAL A 103 -7.73 -5.87 0.70
CA VAL A 103 -7.92 -4.57 1.35
C VAL A 103 -9.12 -3.89 0.76
N ASP A 104 -9.95 -3.37 1.67
CA ASP A 104 -11.16 -2.63 1.36
C ASP A 104 -10.94 -1.16 1.72
N PHE A 105 -10.68 -0.35 0.70
CA PHE A 105 -10.48 1.08 0.86
C PHE A 105 -11.83 1.78 0.84
N GLU A 106 -12.10 2.57 1.87
CA GLU A 106 -13.29 3.39 1.94
C GLU A 106 -12.98 4.83 2.38
N ILE A 107 -13.54 5.82 1.68
CA ILE A 107 -13.59 7.22 2.12
C ILE A 107 -15.01 7.75 1.89
N GLN A 108 -15.72 8.05 2.98
CA GLN A 108 -17.06 8.64 2.94
C GLN A 108 -18.04 7.85 2.06
N GLY A 109 -18.04 6.51 2.17
CA GLY A 109 -18.90 5.63 1.37
C GLY A 109 -18.44 5.38 -0.07
N ARG A 110 -17.23 5.81 -0.46
CA ARG A 110 -16.60 5.51 -1.76
C ARG A 110 -15.60 4.39 -1.58
N ARG A 111 -15.69 3.37 -2.41
CA ARG A 111 -15.07 2.07 -2.16
C ARG A 111 -14.22 1.58 -3.35
N ALA A 112 -13.06 1.03 -3.02
CA ALA A 112 -12.27 0.19 -3.91
C ALA A 112 -11.70 -1.01 -3.15
N VAL A 113 -11.69 -2.18 -3.78
CA VAL A 113 -11.14 -3.41 -3.19
C VAL A 113 -9.96 -3.87 -4.01
N TYR A 114 -8.86 -4.21 -3.33
CA TYR A 114 -7.64 -4.73 -3.94
C TYR A 114 -7.23 -6.05 -3.31
N GLU A 115 -6.65 -6.93 -4.13
CA GLU A 115 -5.79 -8.02 -3.65
C GLU A 115 -4.34 -7.52 -3.70
N LEU A 116 -3.64 -7.61 -2.58
CA LEU A 116 -2.22 -7.43 -2.47
C LEU A 116 -1.53 -8.79 -2.43
N GLY A 117 -0.42 -8.91 -3.13
CA GLY A 117 0.50 -10.03 -3.05
C GLY A 117 1.88 -9.54 -2.62
N PHE A 118 2.56 -10.30 -1.77
CA PHE A 118 3.97 -10.07 -1.43
C PHE A 118 4.82 -11.14 -2.10
N ARG A 119 5.94 -10.72 -2.72
CA ARG A 119 6.88 -11.68 -3.32
C ARG A 119 7.53 -12.56 -2.26
N ASP A 120 7.87 -11.98 -1.11
CA ASP A 120 8.33 -12.70 0.08
C ASP A 120 7.20 -12.76 1.11
N VAL A 121 6.83 -13.97 1.55
CA VAL A 121 5.69 -14.20 2.45
C VAL A 121 5.92 -13.59 3.84
N HIS A 122 7.16 -13.38 4.25
CA HIS A 122 7.52 -12.81 5.54
C HIS A 122 7.52 -11.28 5.54
N ALA A 123 7.53 -10.65 4.36
CA ALA A 123 7.55 -9.19 4.26
C ALA A 123 6.31 -8.54 4.89
N TRP A 124 5.16 -9.20 4.82
CA TRP A 124 3.93 -8.74 5.50
C TRP A 124 4.14 -8.58 7.00
N GLN A 125 4.80 -9.54 7.66
CA GLN A 125 5.01 -9.48 9.11
C GLN A 125 5.82 -8.25 9.50
N LEU A 126 6.87 -7.93 8.74
CA LEU A 126 7.73 -6.78 9.01
C LEU A 126 7.02 -5.46 8.70
N LEU A 127 6.35 -5.38 7.55
CA LEU A 127 5.58 -4.20 7.18
C LEU A 127 4.45 -3.94 8.16
N ALA A 128 3.75 -4.97 8.65
CA ALA A 128 2.65 -4.83 9.60
C ALA A 128 3.11 -4.45 11.02
N THR A 129 4.38 -4.67 11.37
CA THR A 129 4.95 -4.29 12.69
C THR A 129 5.87 -3.07 12.63
N ALA A 130 5.99 -2.41 11.49
CA ALA A 130 6.97 -1.34 11.24
C ALA A 130 7.12 -0.22 12.32
N PRO A 131 6.07 0.29 13.00
CA PRO A 131 6.25 1.36 13.99
C PRO A 131 7.07 0.93 15.22
N THR A 132 7.31 -0.37 15.44
CA THR A 132 8.26 -0.84 16.47
C THR A 132 9.69 -1.00 15.95
N LEU A 133 9.90 -1.09 14.64
CA LEU A 133 11.22 -1.21 14.02
C LEU A 133 11.98 0.13 14.02
N SER A 134 11.25 1.26 13.99
CA SER A 134 11.85 2.61 13.95
C SER A 134 12.30 3.15 15.32
N MET A 135 11.97 2.48 16.42
CA MET A 135 12.18 3.02 17.78
C MET A 135 13.09 2.16 18.68
N GLY A 136 13.73 1.13 18.13
CA GLY A 136 14.71 0.33 18.86
C GLY A 136 15.18 -0.85 18.03
N VAL A 137 16.46 -1.21 18.22
CA VAL A 137 17.24 -2.23 17.51
C VAL A 137 18.05 -1.63 16.35
N LEU A 138 19.15 -0.94 16.65
CA LEU A 138 20.49 -1.48 16.98
C LEU A 138 21.23 -2.00 15.73
N PHE A 139 22.04 -1.14 15.13
CA PHE A 139 23.40 -1.55 14.80
C PHE A 139 24.12 -1.81 16.13
N ARG A 140 24.19 -3.08 16.51
CA ARG A 140 25.33 -3.65 17.23
C ARG A 140 25.82 -4.83 16.43
#